data_AF-X1UTX3-F1
#
_entry.id   AF-X1UTX3-F1
#
_cell.length_a   1.000
_cell.length_b   1.000
_cell.length_c   1.000
_cell.angle_alpha   90.00
_cell.angle_beta   90.00
_cell.angle_gamma   90.00
#
_symmetry.space_group_name_H-M   'P 1'
#
loop_
_entity.id
_entity.type
_entity.pdbx_description
1 polymer ?
#
loop_
_entity_poly.entity_id
_entity_poly.type
_entity_poly.pdbx_seq_one_letter_code
_entity_poly.pdbx_strand_id
1 'polypeptide(L)'
;MNAWGVGDSYSDYIAGAPFAGLEEIMDQKWIASWTAAAEAWFDYRRTGLPDLQTGETAKRQAMPLRFYYHWDDEISLNPVNAEAAIEALEPTIFAAPDNNNSAWSKMWVLQGTGKPW
;
A
#
# COMPACT_ATOMS: atom_id res chain seq x y z
N MET A 1 -21.97 17.29 3.97
CA MET A 1 -22.61 17.38 5.31
C MET A 1 -24.12 17.28 5.24
N ASN A 2 -24.81 18.16 4.49
CA ASN A 2 -26.28 18.13 4.41
C ASN A 2 -26.85 16.84 3.78
N ALA A 3 -26.14 16.25 2.81
CA ALA A 3 -26.52 14.98 2.19
C ALA A 3 -26.54 13.79 3.19
N TRP A 4 -25.79 13.88 4.30
CA TRP A 4 -25.66 12.81 5.30
C TRP A 4 -26.23 13.22 6.67
N GLY A 5 -26.83 14.40 6.79
CA GLY A 5 -27.43 14.90 8.04
C GLY A 5 -26.44 15.18 9.18
N VAL A 6 -25.13 15.22 8.92
CA VAL A 6 -24.07 15.37 9.95
C VAL A 6 -23.47 16.78 10.00
N GLY A 7 -24.22 17.80 9.58
CA GLY A 7 -23.74 19.19 9.56
C GLY A 7 -23.35 19.72 10.93
N ASP A 8 -24.15 19.38 11.95
CA ASP A 8 -23.96 19.89 13.32
C ASP A 8 -22.68 19.35 13.98
N SER A 9 -22.15 18.21 13.52
CA SER A 9 -20.92 17.60 14.03
C SER A 9 -19.65 18.13 13.37
N TYR A 10 -19.73 19.02 12.37
CA TYR A 10 -18.57 19.47 11.61
C TYR A 10 -17.51 20.15 12.47
N SER A 11 -17.94 21.10 13.32
CA SER A 11 -17.04 21.88 14.17
C SER A 11 -16.25 20.99 15.13
N ASP A 12 -16.91 19.98 15.70
CA ASP A 12 -16.25 19.02 16.59
C ASP A 12 -15.29 18.11 15.82
N TYR A 13 -15.67 17.67 14.62
CA TYR A 13 -14.81 16.82 13.79
C TYR A 13 -13.53 17.55 13.37
N ILE A 14 -13.64 18.78 12.85
CA ILE A 14 -12.49 19.53 12.36
C ILE A 14 -11.55 19.96 13.51
N ALA A 15 -12.10 20.19 14.71
CA ALA A 15 -11.29 20.43 15.91
C ALA A 15 -10.45 19.21 16.31
N GLY A 16 -10.93 17.99 16.04
CA GLY A 16 -10.21 16.73 16.27
C GLY A 16 -9.28 16.30 15.13
N ALA A 17 -9.31 16.98 13.98
CA ALA A 17 -8.45 16.72 12.82
C ALA A 17 -7.75 18.01 12.37
N PRO A 18 -6.73 18.50 13.09
CA PRO A 18 -6.12 19.80 12.84
C PRO A 18 -5.23 19.85 11.57
N PHE A 19 -4.95 18.70 10.94
CA PHE A 19 -4.07 18.56 9.77
C PHE A 19 -2.65 19.07 10.04
N ALA A 20 -2.13 18.83 11.24
CA ALA A 20 -0.86 19.36 11.72
C ALA A 20 0.39 18.74 11.06
N GLY A 21 0.22 17.71 10.23
CA GLY A 21 1.32 17.05 9.54
C GLY A 21 0.87 16.00 8.52
N LEU A 22 1.85 15.33 7.90
CA LEU A 22 1.61 14.34 6.85
C LEU A 22 0.73 13.17 7.33
N GLU A 23 0.93 12.71 8.56
CA GLU A 23 0.15 11.62 9.16
C GLU A 23 -1.35 11.92 9.19
N GLU A 24 -1.74 13.03 9.84
CA GLU A 24 -3.14 13.44 9.89
C GLU A 24 -3.73 13.70 8.49
N ILE A 25 -2.94 14.28 7.58
CA ILE A 25 -3.36 14.46 6.17
C ILE A 25 -3.62 13.11 5.50
N MET A 26 -2.76 12.10 5.72
CA MET A 26 -2.94 10.77 5.14
C MET A 26 -4.10 10.01 5.77
N ASP A 27 -4.33 10.13 7.07
CA ASP A 27 -5.48 9.53 7.76
C ASP A 27 -6.79 10.08 7.20
N GLN A 28 -6.89 11.40 7.11
CA GLN A 28 -8.08 12.07 6.57
C GLN A 28 -8.28 11.77 5.07
N LYS A 29 -7.18 11.71 4.30
CA LYS A 29 -7.23 11.30 2.89
C LYS A 29 -7.70 9.85 2.74
N TRP A 30 -7.23 8.95 3.60
CA TRP A 30 -7.64 7.54 3.59
C TRP A 30 -9.13 7.39 3.88
N ILE A 31 -9.66 8.07 4.90
CA ILE A 31 -11.11 8.10 5.20
C ILE A 31 -11.91 8.62 4.01
N ALA A 32 -11.50 9.74 3.42
CA ALA A 32 -12.17 10.33 2.25
C ALA A 32 -12.11 9.43 1.00
N SER A 33 -11.10 8.55 0.93
CA SER A 33 -10.83 7.67 -0.22
C SER A 33 -11.42 6.26 -0.05
N TRP A 34 -12.42 6.07 0.82
CA TRP A 34 -13.05 4.76 1.09
C TRP A 34 -13.43 3.96 -0.18
N THR A 35 -13.87 4.63 -1.25
CA THR A 35 -14.22 3.97 -2.53
C THR A 35 -13.07 3.91 -3.54
N ALA A 36 -11.90 4.45 -3.22
CA ALA A 36 -10.73 4.58 -4.09
C ALA A 36 -9.56 3.71 -3.59
N ALA A 37 -9.80 2.40 -3.44
CA ALA A 37 -8.87 1.46 -2.81
C ALA A 37 -7.47 1.44 -3.45
N ALA A 38 -7.37 1.57 -4.78
CA ALA A 38 -6.09 1.56 -5.49
C ALA A 38 -5.19 2.75 -5.09
N GLU A 39 -5.78 3.95 -5.02
CA GLU A 39 -5.09 5.18 -4.58
C GLU A 39 -4.73 5.09 -3.10
N ALA A 40 -5.66 4.64 -2.24
CA ALA A 40 -5.40 4.46 -0.82
C ALA A 40 -4.25 3.47 -0.55
N TRP A 41 -4.18 2.36 -1.31
CA TRP A 41 -3.07 1.41 -1.20
C TRP A 41 -1.76 1.98 -1.77
N PHE A 42 -1.82 2.82 -2.81
CA PHE A 42 -0.62 3.51 -3.29
C PHE A 42 -0.09 4.53 -2.28
N ASP A 43 -0.98 5.30 -1.64
CA ASP A 43 -0.62 6.22 -0.56
C ASP A 43 0.07 5.50 0.59
N TYR A 44 -0.53 4.41 1.09
CA TYR A 44 0.08 3.57 2.11
C TYR A 44 1.48 3.10 1.69
N ARG A 45 1.65 2.64 0.45
CA ARG A 45 2.96 2.16 0.00
C ARG A 45 4.02 3.26 -0.04
N ARG A 46 3.68 4.48 -0.48
CA ARG A 46 4.67 5.56 -0.56
C ARG A 46 4.98 6.23 0.79
N THR A 47 4.08 6.13 1.79
CA THR A 47 4.24 6.83 3.08
C THR A 47 4.40 5.92 4.29
N GLY A 48 3.86 4.70 4.24
CA GLY A 48 3.61 3.85 5.40
C GLY A 48 2.39 4.27 6.23
N LEU A 49 1.55 5.18 5.72
CA LEU A 49 0.43 5.79 6.43
C LEU A 49 -0.92 5.53 5.73
N PRO A 50 -2.03 5.35 6.49
CA PRO A 50 -2.09 5.15 7.94
C PRO A 50 -1.24 3.94 8.36
N ASP A 51 -0.84 3.85 9.62
CA ASP A 51 0.00 2.76 10.13
C ASP A 51 -0.79 1.44 10.23
N LEU A 52 -1.05 0.84 9.06
CA LEU A 52 -1.86 -0.35 8.89
C LEU A 52 -1.13 -1.58 9.43
N GLN A 53 -1.73 -2.21 10.42
CA GLN A 53 -1.26 -3.47 10.99
C GLN A 53 -1.91 -4.66 10.28
N THR A 54 -1.13 -5.72 10.09
CA THR A 54 -1.66 -6.99 9.60
C THR A 54 -2.49 -7.71 10.67
N GLY A 55 -3.54 -8.42 10.27
CA GLY A 55 -4.30 -9.27 11.18
C GLY A 55 -3.54 -10.53 11.61
N GLU A 56 -4.04 -11.20 12.65
CA GLU A 56 -3.42 -12.40 13.27
C GLU A 56 -3.16 -13.54 12.27
N THR A 57 -3.99 -13.66 11.25
CA THR A 57 -3.93 -14.75 10.25
C THR A 57 -3.17 -14.37 8.98
N ALA A 58 -2.48 -13.22 8.96
CA ALA A 58 -1.75 -12.77 7.78
C ALA A 58 -0.56 -13.70 7.46
N LYS A 59 -0.34 -13.96 6.15
CA LYS A 59 0.79 -14.77 5.66
C LYS A 59 2.16 -14.20 6.09
N ARG A 60 2.24 -12.88 6.23
CA ARG A 60 3.40 -12.13 6.72
C ARG A 60 2.91 -11.04 7.67
N GLN A 61 3.76 -10.68 8.63
CA GLN A 61 3.55 -9.53 9.52
C GLN A 61 3.91 -8.21 8.81
N ALA A 62 3.46 -8.06 7.57
CA ALA A 62 3.69 -6.90 6.71
C ALA A 62 2.66 -6.88 5.58
N MET A 63 2.17 -5.69 5.22
CA MET A 63 1.25 -5.53 4.08
C MET A 63 1.96 -5.78 2.74
N PRO A 64 1.29 -6.39 1.75
CA PRO A 64 1.87 -6.59 0.42
C PRO A 64 2.02 -5.25 -0.31
N LEU A 65 3.04 -5.17 -1.18
CA LEU A 65 3.42 -3.95 -1.91
C LEU A 65 3.02 -4.00 -3.39
N ARG A 66 2.86 -5.20 -3.93
CA ARG A 66 2.50 -5.44 -5.32
C ARG A 66 1.74 -6.74 -5.48
N PHE A 67 1.09 -6.88 -6.62
CA PHE A 67 0.72 -8.20 -7.14
C PHE A 67 1.93 -8.83 -7.81
N TYR A 68 2.06 -10.15 -7.66
CA TYR A 68 3.10 -10.93 -8.33
C TYR A 68 2.69 -11.28 -9.76
N TYR A 69 3.66 -11.52 -10.63
CA TYR A 69 3.39 -12.07 -11.96
C TYR A 69 2.90 -13.51 -11.82
N HIS A 70 1.79 -13.85 -12.48
CA HIS A 70 1.21 -15.19 -12.40
C HIS A 70 1.97 -16.18 -13.27
N TRP A 71 2.09 -17.44 -12.83
CA TRP A 71 2.88 -18.45 -13.54
C TRP A 71 2.26 -18.81 -14.89
N ASP A 72 0.97 -19.17 -14.89
CA ASP A 72 0.29 -19.66 -16.08
C ASP A 72 0.11 -18.57 -17.14
N ASP A 73 -0.18 -17.33 -16.71
CA ASP A 73 -0.57 -16.25 -17.63
C ASP A 73 0.62 -15.41 -18.15
N GLU A 74 1.75 -15.37 -17.43
CA GLU A 74 2.89 -14.54 -17.82
C GLU A 74 4.19 -15.34 -17.87
N ILE A 75 4.60 -15.95 -16.76
CA ILE A 75 5.96 -16.53 -16.65
C ILE A 75 6.14 -17.70 -17.62
N SER A 76 5.13 -18.55 -17.80
CA SER A 76 5.21 -19.70 -18.70
C SER A 76 5.18 -19.29 -20.19
N LEU A 77 4.50 -18.18 -20.52
CA LEU A 77 4.30 -17.70 -21.89
C LEU A 77 5.41 -16.74 -22.36
N ASN A 78 6.02 -16.00 -21.43
CA ASN A 78 6.98 -14.94 -21.70
C ASN A 78 8.18 -14.95 -20.72
N PRO A 79 8.88 -16.10 -20.58
CA PRO A 79 9.82 -16.32 -19.49
C PRO A 79 10.97 -15.32 -19.47
N VAL A 80 11.56 -15.01 -20.63
CA VAL A 80 12.74 -14.13 -20.73
C VAL A 80 12.43 -12.71 -20.23
N ASN A 81 11.29 -12.14 -20.64
CA ASN A 81 10.92 -10.78 -20.22
C ASN A 81 10.38 -10.77 -18.79
N ALA A 82 9.65 -11.82 -18.38
CA ALA A 82 9.17 -11.96 -17.01
C ALA A 82 10.35 -12.05 -16.03
N GLU A 83 11.38 -12.84 -16.36
CA GLU A 83 12.59 -12.97 -15.55
C GLU A 83 13.34 -11.62 -15.43
N ALA A 84 13.56 -10.92 -16.55
CA ALA A 84 14.15 -9.58 -16.53
C ALA A 84 13.34 -8.58 -15.67
N ALA A 85 12.00 -8.63 -15.74
CA ALA A 85 11.14 -7.79 -14.90
C ALA A 85 11.21 -8.16 -13.41
N ILE A 86 11.34 -9.45 -13.09
CA ILE A 86 11.50 -9.97 -11.73
C ILE A 86 12.87 -9.57 -11.16
N GLU A 87 13.93 -9.63 -11.95
CA GLU A 87 15.28 -9.20 -11.55
C GLU A 87 15.35 -7.70 -11.23
N ALA A 88 14.51 -6.88 -11.88
CA ALA A 88 14.43 -5.44 -11.63
C ALA A 88 13.72 -5.05 -10.32
N LEU A 89 13.12 -6.01 -9.59
CA LEU A 89 12.48 -5.75 -8.29
C LEU A 89 13.52 -5.72 -7.16
N GLU A 90 13.28 -4.90 -6.13
CA GLU A 90 14.12 -4.88 -4.92
C GLU A 90 13.46 -5.77 -3.84
N PRO A 91 14.07 -6.88 -3.41
CA PRO A 91 13.49 -7.73 -2.37
C PRO A 91 13.52 -7.02 -1.02
N THR A 92 12.48 -7.24 -0.21
CA THR A 92 12.45 -6.83 1.19
C THR A 92 12.69 -8.03 2.11
N ILE A 93 12.90 -7.76 3.40
CA ILE A 93 13.00 -8.81 4.42
C ILE A 93 11.75 -9.71 4.49
N PHE A 94 10.60 -9.22 4.01
CA PHE A 94 9.33 -9.94 4.02
C PHE A 94 9.10 -10.79 2.77
N ALA A 95 9.97 -10.67 1.75
CA ALA A 95 9.87 -11.44 0.52
C ALA A 95 10.14 -12.93 0.76
N ALA A 96 11.07 -13.27 1.66
CA ALA A 96 11.43 -14.65 1.96
C ALA A 96 10.26 -15.47 2.55
N PRO A 97 10.20 -16.79 2.30
CA PRO A 97 11.05 -17.58 1.41
C PRO A 97 10.65 -17.52 -0.08
N ASP A 98 9.74 -16.64 -0.48
CA ASP A 98 9.33 -16.51 -1.88
C ASP A 98 10.51 -15.92 -2.70
N ASN A 99 10.52 -16.15 -4.02
CA ASN A 99 11.53 -15.56 -4.91
C ASN A 99 11.30 -14.04 -5.11
N ASN A 100 12.12 -13.38 -5.93
CA ASN A 100 12.03 -11.92 -6.10
C ASN A 100 10.70 -11.45 -6.73
N ASN A 101 9.89 -12.35 -7.30
CA ASN A 101 8.52 -12.05 -7.74
C ASN A 101 7.53 -11.95 -6.55
N SER A 102 7.98 -11.99 -5.30
CA SER A 102 7.15 -11.87 -4.11
C SER A 102 6.23 -10.62 -4.13
N ALA A 103 5.08 -10.74 -3.48
CA ALA A 103 4.17 -9.61 -3.24
C ALA A 103 4.80 -8.54 -2.33
N TRP A 104 5.87 -8.88 -1.60
CA TRP A 104 6.61 -7.98 -0.72
C TRP A 104 7.89 -7.40 -1.35
N SER A 105 8.17 -7.70 -2.63
CA SER A 105 9.25 -7.01 -3.36
C SER A 105 8.80 -5.62 -3.81
N LYS A 106 9.73 -4.67 -3.84
CA LYS A 106 9.46 -3.28 -4.23
C LYS A 106 9.53 -3.09 -5.73
N MET A 107 8.47 -2.47 -6.25
CA MET A 107 8.46 -1.88 -7.58
C MET A 107 9.28 -0.58 -7.61
N TRP A 108 9.72 -0.17 -8.81
CA TRP A 108 10.67 0.94 -9.03
C TRP A 108 10.43 2.21 -8.18
N VAL A 109 9.17 2.62 -8.01
CA VAL A 109 8.83 3.86 -7.28
C VAL A 109 9.09 3.79 -5.77
N LEU A 110 9.22 2.58 -5.21
CA LEU A 110 9.48 2.36 -3.78
C LEU A 110 10.95 2.06 -3.48
N GLN A 111 11.75 1.73 -4.51
CA GLN A 111 13.14 1.32 -4.36
C GLN A 111 14.00 2.46 -3.79
N GLY A 112 14.88 2.14 -2.85
CA GLY A 112 15.74 3.12 -2.18
C GLY A 112 15.04 4.16 -1.29
N THR A 113 13.70 4.13 -1.15
CA THR A 113 12.96 5.12 -0.35
C THR A 113 12.98 4.83 1.16
N GLY A 114 13.28 3.58 1.54
CA GLY A 114 13.09 3.08 2.91
C GLY A 114 11.62 3.04 3.37
N LYS A 115 10.68 3.13 2.43
CA LYS A 115 9.23 3.11 2.64
C LYS A 115 8.60 2.10 1.69
N PRO A 116 7.54 1.39 2.09
CA PRO A 116 6.99 1.19 3.43
C PRO A 116 7.73 0.07 4.20
N TRP A 117 8.76 -0.52 3.60
CA TRP A 117 9.82 -1.32 4.22
C TRP A 117 11.13 -1.00 3.49
#